data_AF-A0A354YAM0-F1
#
_entry.id   AF-A0A354YAM0-F1
#
_cell.length_a   1.000
_cell.length_b   1.000
_cell.length_c   1.000
_cell.angle_alpha   90.00
_cell.angle_beta   90.00
_cell.angle_gamma   90.00
#
_symmetry.space_group_name_H-M   'P 1'
#
loop_
_entity.id
_entity.type
_entity.pdbx_description
1 polymer ?
#
loop_
_entity_poly.entity_id
_entity_poly.type
_entity_poly.pdbx_seq_one_letter_code
_entity_poly.pdbx_strand_id
1 'polypeptide(L)' 'MSDPADRTSDHDRSLLEGLFRLAVSGDTGGAEFSQLNAEVYARLQRTYVDAARGSAGPTGYNRSAA' A
#
# COMPACT_ATOMS: atom_id res chain seq x y z
N MET A 1 -13.07 -11.90 -19.51
CA MET A 1 -13.06 -10.50 -19.03
C MET A 1 -12.61 -10.56 -17.58
N SER A 2 -11.31 -10.36 -17.32
CA SER A 2 -10.77 -10.51 -15.95
C SER A 2 -11.29 -9.39 -15.07
N ASP A 3 -11.81 -9.74 -13.90
CA ASP A 3 -12.28 -8.79 -12.90
C ASP A 3 -11.08 -7.96 -12.40
N PRO A 4 -11.20 -6.63 -12.26
CA PRO A 4 -10.14 -5.80 -11.68
C PRO A 4 -9.69 -6.26 -10.28
N ALA A 5 -10.57 -6.87 -9.48
CA ALA A 5 -10.22 -7.40 -8.15
C ALA A 5 -9.29 -8.64 -8.23
N ASP A 6 -9.42 -9.42 -9.30
CA ASP A 6 -8.62 -10.62 -9.55
C ASP A 6 -7.18 -10.21 -9.94
N ARG A 7 -7.05 -9.11 -10.70
CA ARG A 7 -5.75 -8.53 -11.06
C ARG A 7 -5.00 -7.94 -9.87
N THR A 8 -5.71 -7.30 -8.94
CA THR A 8 -5.10 -6.81 -7.70
C THR A 8 -4.59 -7.98 -6.85
N SER A 9 -5.36 -9.07 -6.75
CA SER A 9 -4.98 -10.26 -5.99
C SER A 9 -3.76 -10.97 -6.57
N ASP A 10 -3.66 -11.05 -7.90
CA ASP A 10 -2.49 -11.62 -8.60
C ASP A 10 -1.22 -10.76 -8.40
N HIS A 11 -1.39 -9.44 -8.42
CA HIS A 11 -0.31 -8.49 -8.18
C HIS A 11 0.20 -8.57 -6.73
N ASP A 12 -0.71 -8.65 -5.75
CA ASP A 12 -0.37 -8.80 -4.34
C ASP A 12 0.38 -10.12 -4.07
N ARG A 13 -0.04 -11.21 -4.71
CA ARG A 13 0.63 -12.50 -4.62
C ARG A 13 2.07 -12.42 -5.12
N SER A 14 2.27 -11.79 -6.28
CA SER A 14 3.60 -11.61 -6.88
C SER A 14 4.52 -10.77 -6.00
N LEU A 15 4.00 -9.69 -5.42
CA LEU A 15 4.72 -8.85 -4.46
C LEU A 15 5.16 -9.65 -3.22
N LEU A 16 4.25 -10.42 -2.62
CA LEU A 16 4.54 -11.22 -1.43
C LEU A 16 5.59 -12.30 -1.70
N GLU A 17 5.53 -12.96 -2.86
CA GLU A 17 6.55 -13.94 -3.25
C GLU A 17 7.92 -13.30 -3.42
N GLY A 18 7.99 -12.14 -4.08
CA GLY A 18 9.24 -11.39 -4.24
C GLY A 18 9.82 -10.92 -2.90
N LEU A 19 8.98 -10.41 -2.00
CA LEU A 19 9.41 -10.02 -0.65
C LEU A 19 9.91 -11.22 0.17
N PHE A 20 9.25 -12.38 0.05
CA PHE A 20 9.72 -13.61 0.71
C PHE A 20 11.07 -14.04 0.16
N ARG A 21 11.25 -14.04 -1.17
CA ARG A 21 12.52 -14.39 -1.81
C ARG A 21 13.63 -13.43 -1.39
N LEU A 22 13.36 -12.12 -1.35
CA LEU A 22 14.28 -11.11 -0.85
C LEU A 22 14.69 -11.36 0.61
N ALA A 23 13.73 -11.72 1.47
CA ALA A 23 14.01 -12.02 2.88
C ALA A 23 14.88 -13.27 3.05
N VAL A 24 14.73 -14.26 2.15
CA VAL A 24 15.52 -15.49 2.14
C VAL A 24 16.91 -15.26 1.55
N SER A 25 17.02 -14.53 0.44
CA SER A 25 18.30 -14.31 -0.25
C SER A 25 19.15 -13.24 0.42
N GLY A 26 18.52 -12.21 1.01
CA GLY A 26 19.20 -11.02 1.52
C GLY A 26 19.80 -10.13 0.42
N ASP A 27 19.53 -10.40 -0.86
CA ASP A 27 20.13 -9.65 -1.96
C ASP A 27 19.38 -8.35 -2.24
N THR A 28 20.00 -7.23 -1.83
CA THR A 28 19.47 -5.88 -2.05
C THR A 28 20.18 -5.15 -3.20
N GLY A 29 21.06 -5.80 -3.96
CA GLY A 29 21.84 -5.18 -5.04
C GLY A 29 21.14 -5.18 -6.40
N GLY A 30 20.09 -5.99 -6.56
CA GLY A 30 19.45 -6.26 -7.84
C GLY A 30 18.31 -5.31 -8.23
N ALA A 31 17.94 -5.38 -9.52
CA ALA A 31 16.77 -4.69 -10.06
C ALA A 31 15.45 -5.16 -9.40
N GLU A 32 15.38 -6.44 -9.00
CA GLU A 32 14.23 -7.01 -8.28
C GLU A 32 13.99 -6.29 -6.94
N PHE A 33 15.05 -6.08 -6.14
CA PHE A 33 14.94 -5.31 -4.90
C PHE A 33 14.42 -3.89 -5.15
N SER A 34 14.96 -3.20 -6.17
CA SER A 34 14.55 -1.83 -6.48
C SER A 34 13.06 -1.75 -6.84
N GLN A 35 12.55 -2.73 -7.59
CA GLN A 35 11.13 -2.82 -7.96
C GLN A 35 10.24 -3.10 -6.74
N LEU A 36 10.59 -4.09 -5.93
CA LEU A 36 9.87 -4.43 -4.71
C LEU A 36 9.84 -3.24 -3.73
N ASN A 37 10.98 -2.56 -3.56
CA ASN A 37 11.09 -1.39 -2.69
C ASN A 37 10.22 -0.23 -3.17
N ALA A 38 10.23 0.08 -4.47
CA ALA A 38 9.40 1.14 -5.04
C ALA A 38 7.90 0.86 -4.87
N GLU A 39 7.48 -0.39 -5.08
CA GLU A 39 6.09 -0.79 -4.94
C GLU A 39 5.61 -0.73 -3.48
N VAL A 40 6.39 -1.29 -2.54
CA VAL A 40 6.08 -1.21 -1.10
C VAL A 40 6.02 0.24 -0.65
N TYR A 41 6.98 1.07 -1.07
CA TYR A 41 7.01 2.48 -0.73
C TYR A 41 5.75 3.22 -1.22
N ALA A 42 5.34 2.98 -2.47
CA ALA A 42 4.13 3.59 -3.03
C ALA A 42 2.86 3.18 -2.27
N ARG A 43 2.75 1.90 -1.90
CA ARG A 43 1.63 1.38 -1.09
C ARG A 43 1.61 2.02 0.29
N LEU A 44 2.75 2.10 0.98
CA LEU A 44 2.86 2.75 2.28
C LEU A 44 2.48 4.23 2.22
N GLN A 45 3.00 4.96 1.22
CA GLN A 45 2.68 6.37 1.03
C GLN A 45 1.17 6.56 0.85
N ARG A 46 0.53 5.72 0.02
CA ARG A 46 -0.92 5.74 -0.15
C ARG A 46 -1.66 5.48 1.16
N THR A 47 -1.28 4.44 1.90
CA THR A 47 -1.91 4.10 3.19
C THR A 47 -1.85 5.26 4.18
N TYR A 48 -0.69 5.92 4.32
CA TYR A 48 -0.55 7.05 5.24
C TYR A 48 -1.30 8.29 4.77
N VAL A 49 -1.32 8.56 3.47
CA VAL A 49 -2.10 9.67 2.90
C VAL A 49 -3.60 9.43 3.09
N ASP A 50 -4.08 8.21 2.86
CA ASP A 50 -5.48 7.83 3.04
C ASP A 50 -5.87 7.82 4.52
N ALA A 51 -4.98 7.38 5.42
CA ALA A 51 -5.18 7.47 6.86
C ALA A 51 -5.24 8.92 7.35
N ALA A 52 -4.37 9.80 6.84
CA ALA A 52 -4.41 11.22 7.14
C ALA A 52 -5.73 11.87 6.66
N ARG A 53 -6.22 11.48 5.47
CA ARG A 53 -7.52 11.91 4.94
C ARG A 53 -8.71 11.37 5.72
N GLY A 54 -8.64 10.12 6.20
CA GLY A 54 -9.67 9.49 7.03
C GLY A 54 -9.73 10.06 8.45
N SER A 55 -8.60 10.57 8.97
CA SER A 55 -8.55 11.28 10.26
C SER A 55 -9.15 12.69 10.21
N ALA A 56 -9.34 13.25 9.00
CA ALA A 56 -10.15 14.44 8.77
C ALA A 56 -11.65 14.06 8.63
N GLY A 57 -12.19 13.37 9.63
CA GLY A 57 -13.64 13.25 9.82
C GLY A 57 -14.25 14.62 10.16
N PRO A 58 -15.53 14.87 9.85
CA PRO A 58 -16.12 16.20 9.88
C PRO A 58 -16.15 16.75 11.31
N THR A 59 -15.28 17.71 11.61
CA THR A 59 -15.42 18.57 12.79
C THR A 59 -16.58 19.54 12.54
N GLY A 60 -17.80 19.00 12.58
CA GLY A 60 -19.06 19.73 12.49
C GLY A 60 -19.82 19.69 13.82
N TYR A 61 -19.15 19.97 14.94
CA TYR A 61 -19.83 20.32 16.18
C TYR A 61 -20.18 21.82 16.15
N ASN A 62 -21.44 22.14 15.85
CA ASN A 62 -22.12 23.35 16.35
C ASN A 62 -23.34 22.82 17.10
N ARG A 63 -23.32 22.56 18.42
CA ARG A 63 -23.26 23.48 19.56
C ARG A 63 -24.12 24.75 19.38
N SER A 64 -25.39 24.62 19.78
CA SER A 64 -26.27 25.59 20.44
C SER A 64 -26.30 27.05 19.96
N ALA A 65 -27.50 27.47 19.55
CA ALA A 65 -28.07 28.75 19.99
C ALA A 65 -29.55 28.51 20.35
N ALA A 66 -29.94 29.03 21.51
CA ALA A 66 -31.23 28.90 22.19
C ALA A 66 -32.32 29.78 21.57
#